data_AF-A0AAN8Y4D6-F1
#
_entry.id   AF-A0AAN8Y4D6-F1
#
_cell.length_a   1.000
_cell.length_b   1.000
_cell.length_c   1.000
_cell.angle_alpha   90.00
_cell.angle_beta   90.00
_cell.angle_gamma   90.00
#
_symmetry.space_group_name_H-M   'P 1'
#
loop_
_entity.id
_entity.type
_entity.pdbx_description
1 polymer ?
#
loop_
_entity_poly.entity_id
_entity_poly.type
_entity_poly.pdbx_seq_one_letter_code
_entity_poly.pdbx_strand_id
1 'polypeptide(L)'
;MRSLLFSTVTIPTPSKLPNCHHSHYAAPHSLKFPFLTSLLPSKYPFLLKESYKSVKIKALVESRMDPSTKPFSVLFVCLGNICRSPAAEGVFTDLVKKRGLDSKFKIDSAGTINYHEGNEADPRMRAAAKRRGIAITSISRPLRPSDFKDFDLILAMDERNKSDILGALERWVHREPLPADAAEKVRLMCSYCKKHEETEVPDPYYGGAQGFEKVLDMLEDACDSLLESIVTEQNLGS
;
A
#
# COMPACT_ATOMS: atom_id res chain seq x y z
N MET A 1 37.22 13.27 44.59
CA MET A 1 38.42 12.58 44.08
C MET A 1 38.24 11.07 44.24
N ARG A 2 37.74 10.38 43.21
CA ARG A 2 37.78 8.92 43.11
C ARG A 2 37.93 8.55 41.63
N SER A 3 38.87 7.65 41.41
CA SER A 3 39.57 7.33 40.16
C SER A 3 38.67 6.64 39.12
N LEU A 4 38.81 7.06 37.86
CA LEU A 4 38.23 6.43 36.67
C LEU A 4 39.22 5.37 36.16
N LEU A 5 38.81 4.10 36.13
CA LEU A 5 39.55 3.01 35.50
C LEU A 5 39.01 2.82 34.07
N PHE A 6 39.79 3.25 33.07
CA PHE A 6 39.56 2.94 31.66
C PHE A 6 40.15 1.55 31.36
N SER A 7 39.30 0.59 31.00
CA SER A 7 39.71 -0.67 30.40
C SER A 7 39.65 -0.55 28.88
N THR A 8 40.81 -0.63 28.25
CA THR A 8 40.98 -0.65 26.79
C THR A 8 40.62 -2.02 26.23
N VAL A 9 39.62 -2.06 25.36
CA VAL A 9 39.26 -3.24 24.57
C VAL A 9 39.83 -3.07 23.17
N THR A 10 40.85 -3.86 22.83
CA THR A 10 41.42 -4.02 21.49
C THR A 10 40.75 -5.23 20.81
N ILE A 11 40.17 -5.03 19.63
CA ILE A 11 39.58 -6.08 18.78
C ILE A 11 40.17 -5.94 17.36
N PRO A 12 40.48 -7.05 16.66
CA PRO A 12 41.54 -7.12 15.66
C PRO A 12 41.10 -6.82 14.21
N THR A 13 42.11 -6.55 13.38
CA THR A 13 42.03 -6.31 11.93
C THR A 13 41.67 -7.58 11.13
N PRO A 14 40.91 -7.46 10.03
CA PRO A 14 40.65 -8.59 9.14
C PRO A 14 41.85 -8.81 8.20
N SER A 15 42.36 -10.04 8.20
CA SER A 15 43.43 -10.51 7.33
C SER A 15 42.85 -11.31 6.14
N LYS A 16 43.36 -10.95 4.95
CA LYS A 16 43.61 -11.76 3.74
C LYS A 16 42.57 -12.82 3.30
N LEU A 17 41.84 -12.48 2.24
CA LEU A 17 41.24 -13.43 1.30
C LEU A 17 42.30 -13.97 0.31
N PRO A 18 42.26 -15.25 -0.09
CA PRO A 18 43.13 -15.79 -1.14
C PRO A 18 42.56 -15.55 -2.54
N ASN A 19 43.41 -15.00 -3.42
CA ASN A 19 43.18 -14.86 -4.86
C ASN A 19 43.11 -16.24 -5.53
N CYS A 20 42.01 -16.51 -6.24
CA CYS A 20 41.91 -17.61 -7.20
C CYS A 20 42.37 -17.16 -8.59
N HIS A 21 43.04 -18.09 -9.25
CA HIS A 21 43.86 -17.93 -10.44
C HIS A 21 43.10 -17.57 -11.72
N HIS A 22 43.81 -16.83 -12.58
CA HIS A 22 43.57 -16.67 -14.00
C HIS A 22 43.37 -18.02 -14.72
N SER A 23 42.35 -18.09 -15.58
CA SER A 23 42.41 -18.89 -16.80
C SER A 23 41.82 -18.08 -17.95
N HIS A 24 42.70 -17.72 -18.88
CA HIS A 24 42.39 -17.29 -20.23
C HIS A 24 41.42 -18.27 -20.90
N TYR A 25 40.39 -17.77 -21.59
CA TYR A 25 39.88 -18.43 -22.79
C TYR A 25 39.43 -17.40 -23.81
N ALA A 26 39.95 -17.60 -25.02
CA ALA A 26 39.89 -16.73 -26.16
C ALA A 26 38.51 -16.76 -26.86
N ALA A 27 38.17 -15.64 -27.49
CA ALA A 27 37.10 -15.55 -28.48
C ALA A 27 37.44 -16.34 -29.75
N PRO A 28 36.42 -16.86 -30.46
CA PRO A 28 36.55 -17.00 -31.90
C PRO A 28 35.38 -16.36 -32.67
N HIS A 29 35.80 -15.53 -33.63
CA HIS A 29 35.42 -15.56 -35.04
C HIS A 29 33.94 -15.56 -35.47
N SER A 30 33.62 -14.43 -36.10
CA SER A 30 32.70 -14.25 -37.23
C SER A 30 32.63 -15.44 -38.20
N LEU A 31 31.44 -15.96 -38.41
CA LEU A 31 31.05 -16.74 -39.58
C LEU A 31 29.77 -16.15 -40.18
N LYS A 32 29.88 -15.77 -41.46
CA LYS A 32 28.78 -15.33 -42.33
C LYS A 32 28.21 -16.52 -43.11
N PHE A 33 26.98 -16.31 -43.58
CA PHE A 33 26.25 -16.96 -44.69
C PHE A 33 25.48 -18.27 -44.41
N PRO A 34 24.44 -18.61 -45.20
CA PRO A 34 23.72 -17.85 -46.24
C PRO A 34 22.18 -17.88 -46.11
N PHE A 35 21.55 -17.07 -46.96
CA PHE A 35 20.18 -17.20 -47.47
C PHE A 35 19.76 -18.66 -47.69
N LEU A 36 18.62 -19.07 -47.13
CA LEU A 36 17.83 -20.17 -47.66
C LEU A 36 16.37 -19.74 -47.76
N THR A 37 15.97 -19.46 -48.99
CA THR A 37 14.59 -19.33 -49.42
C THR A 37 13.90 -20.69 -49.44
N SER A 38 12.64 -20.65 -49.04
CA SER A 38 11.54 -21.61 -49.30
C SER A 38 11.68 -23.05 -48.84
N LEU A 39 10.78 -23.45 -47.94
CA LEU A 39 9.82 -24.52 -48.17
C LEU A 39 8.75 -24.46 -47.07
N LEU A 40 7.58 -23.90 -47.41
CA LEU A 40 6.36 -24.16 -46.64
C LEU A 40 6.04 -25.67 -46.78
N PRO A 41 5.45 -26.27 -45.74
CA PRO A 41 4.05 -26.61 -45.95
C PRO A 41 3.17 -26.03 -44.85
N SER A 42 2.21 -25.24 -45.32
CA SER A 42 0.90 -25.01 -44.72
C SER A 42 0.37 -26.27 -44.03
N LYS A 43 0.55 -26.37 -42.72
CA LYS A 43 -0.27 -27.22 -41.84
C LYS A 43 -0.46 -26.43 -40.54
N TYR A 44 -1.72 -26.31 -40.12
CA TYR A 44 -2.22 -25.56 -38.95
C TYR A 44 -2.50 -24.05 -39.09
N PRO A 45 -3.40 -23.63 -39.99
CA PRO A 45 -4.00 -22.28 -39.94
C PRO A 45 -5.03 -22.08 -38.81
N PHE A 46 -5.25 -23.10 -37.95
CA PHE A 46 -6.34 -23.09 -36.97
C PHE A 46 -5.89 -22.67 -35.55
N LEU A 47 -4.70 -23.06 -35.10
CA LEU A 47 -4.23 -22.80 -33.72
C LEU A 47 -3.69 -21.38 -33.49
N LEU A 48 -3.20 -20.69 -34.54
CA LEU A 48 -2.83 -19.28 -34.42
C LEU A 48 -4.05 -18.35 -34.29
N LYS A 49 -5.21 -18.75 -34.84
CA LYS A 49 -6.42 -17.90 -34.80
C LYS A 49 -7.05 -17.81 -33.42
N GLU A 50 -6.98 -18.87 -32.62
CA GLU A 50 -7.53 -18.85 -31.25
C GLU A 50 -6.69 -17.99 -30.31
N SER A 51 -5.35 -18.11 -30.37
CA SER A 51 -4.44 -17.27 -29.61
C SER A 51 -4.47 -15.81 -30.08
N TYR A 52 -4.52 -15.54 -31.39
CA TYR A 52 -4.71 -14.18 -31.89
C TYR A 52 -6.07 -13.59 -31.49
N LYS A 53 -7.14 -14.38 -31.46
CA LYS A 53 -8.45 -13.91 -31.00
C LYS A 53 -8.44 -13.56 -29.51
N SER A 54 -7.84 -14.39 -28.66
CA SER A 54 -7.79 -14.10 -27.22
C SER A 54 -6.89 -12.90 -26.89
N VAL A 55 -5.75 -12.75 -27.57
CA VAL A 55 -4.88 -11.57 -27.46
C VAL A 55 -5.56 -10.32 -28.01
N LYS A 56 -6.27 -10.42 -29.14
CA LYS A 56 -6.97 -9.29 -29.77
C LYS A 56 -8.23 -8.88 -29.02
N ILE A 57 -8.93 -9.82 -28.38
CA ILE A 57 -10.03 -9.53 -27.45
C ILE A 57 -9.47 -8.88 -26.18
N LYS A 58 -8.38 -9.38 -25.61
CA LYS A 58 -7.76 -8.77 -24.43
C LYS A 58 -7.30 -7.34 -24.72
N ALA A 59 -6.62 -7.11 -25.84
CA ALA A 59 -6.24 -5.78 -26.30
C ALA A 59 -7.45 -4.88 -26.63
N LEU A 60 -8.55 -5.43 -27.16
CA LEU A 60 -9.79 -4.66 -27.38
C LEU A 60 -10.52 -4.33 -26.08
N VAL A 61 -10.46 -5.20 -25.07
CA VAL A 61 -11.06 -4.99 -23.75
C VAL A 61 -10.24 -3.95 -22.99
N GLU A 62 -8.91 -4.06 -23.04
CA GLU A 62 -7.96 -3.07 -22.49
C GLU A 62 -8.10 -1.72 -23.20
N SER A 63 -8.35 -1.69 -24.51
CA SER A 63 -8.57 -0.44 -25.27
C SER A 63 -10.00 0.12 -25.16
N ARG A 64 -10.92 -0.59 -24.49
CA ARG A 64 -12.31 -0.16 -24.25
C ARG A 64 -12.58 0.15 -22.78
N MET A 65 -11.60 -0.04 -21.89
CA MET A 65 -11.67 0.49 -20.54
C MET A 65 -11.51 1.99 -20.63
N ASP A 66 -12.63 2.69 -20.48
CA ASP A 66 -12.65 4.11 -20.19
C ASP A 66 -11.72 4.36 -18.97
N PRO A 67 -10.76 5.31 -19.01
CA PRO A 67 -9.93 5.65 -17.86
C PRO A 67 -10.73 5.99 -16.59
N SER A 68 -12.05 6.18 -16.68
CA SER A 68 -13.00 6.24 -15.54
C SER A 68 -13.26 4.90 -14.80
N THR A 69 -12.65 3.78 -15.21
CA THR A 69 -13.02 2.42 -14.75
C THR A 69 -12.16 1.79 -13.65
N LYS A 70 -11.07 2.44 -13.22
CA LYS A 70 -10.27 1.95 -12.07
C LYS A 70 -10.99 2.31 -10.76
N PRO A 71 -11.16 1.38 -9.81
CA PRO A 71 -11.65 1.70 -8.47
C PRO A 71 -10.74 2.72 -7.77
N PHE A 72 -11.34 3.74 -7.16
CA PHE A 72 -10.61 4.72 -6.36
C PHE A 72 -10.04 4.04 -5.11
N SER A 73 -8.73 4.14 -4.92
CA SER A 73 -7.99 3.34 -3.96
C SER A 73 -7.60 4.16 -2.74
N VAL A 74 -8.11 3.79 -1.56
CA VAL A 74 -7.84 4.47 -0.27
C VAL A 74 -7.09 3.54 0.69
N LEU A 75 -5.99 4.05 1.26
CA LEU A 75 -5.19 3.35 2.26
C LEU A 75 -5.22 4.09 3.60
N PHE A 76 -5.65 3.43 4.66
CA PHE A 76 -5.60 3.96 6.02
C PHE A 76 -4.32 3.53 6.73
N VAL A 77 -3.60 4.45 7.35
CA VAL A 77 -2.28 4.17 7.94
C VAL A 77 -2.20 4.65 9.38
N CYS A 78 -1.87 3.73 10.30
CA CYS A 78 -1.50 4.07 11.67
C CYS A 78 -0.14 3.47 12.04
N LEU A 79 0.27 3.55 13.31
CA LEU A 79 1.54 2.97 13.74
C LEU A 79 1.58 1.44 13.51
N GLY A 80 0.78 0.69 14.26
CA GLY A 80 0.87 -0.78 14.31
C GLY A 80 -0.13 -1.55 13.44
N ASN A 81 -1.06 -0.87 12.76
CA ASN A 81 -2.11 -1.48 11.95
C ASN A 81 -2.93 -2.59 12.64
N ILE A 82 -3.23 -2.38 13.92
CA ILE A 82 -4.10 -3.28 14.69
C ILE A 82 -5.30 -2.55 15.28
N CYS A 83 -5.34 -1.22 15.32
CA CYS A 83 -6.42 -0.51 16.01
C CYS A 83 -7.07 0.57 15.14
N ARG A 84 -6.43 1.75 15.03
CA ARG A 84 -7.00 2.92 14.33
C ARG A 84 -7.19 2.71 12.82
N SER A 85 -6.17 2.28 12.08
CA SER A 85 -6.31 2.08 10.63
C SER A 85 -7.22 0.91 10.24
N PRO A 86 -7.23 -0.26 10.92
CA PRO A 86 -8.26 -1.29 10.69
C PRO A 86 -9.68 -0.81 10.98
N ALA A 87 -9.86 0.02 12.01
CA ALA A 87 -11.17 0.61 12.30
C ALA A 87 -11.62 1.54 11.18
N ALA A 88 -10.73 2.40 10.67
CA ALA A 88 -11.03 3.29 9.56
C ALA A 88 -11.38 2.52 8.28
N GLU A 89 -10.63 1.46 7.96
CA GLU A 89 -10.93 0.54 6.85
C GLU A 89 -12.32 -0.08 6.99
N GLY A 90 -12.66 -0.60 8.17
CA GLY A 90 -13.96 -1.20 8.45
C GLY A 90 -15.11 -0.21 8.33
N VAL A 91 -14.97 0.98 8.93
CA VAL A 91 -15.97 2.06 8.88
C VAL A 91 -16.20 2.53 7.45
N PHE A 92 -15.12 2.83 6.72
CA PHE A 92 -15.23 3.31 5.34
C PHE A 92 -15.81 2.24 4.40
N THR A 93 -15.40 0.98 4.56
CA THR A 93 -15.95 -0.15 3.79
C THR A 93 -17.45 -0.32 4.03
N ASP A 94 -17.91 -0.22 5.29
CA ASP A 94 -19.33 -0.30 5.62
C ASP A 94 -20.14 0.85 5.01
N LEU A 95 -19.62 2.08 5.04
CA LEU A 95 -20.26 3.23 4.39
C LEU A 95 -20.33 3.09 2.87
N VAL A 96 -19.25 2.67 2.22
CA VAL A 96 -19.21 2.40 0.77
C VAL A 96 -20.24 1.34 0.37
N LYS A 97 -20.36 0.26 1.16
CA LYS A 97 -21.36 -0.80 0.97
C LYS A 97 -22.78 -0.27 1.08
N LYS A 98 -23.06 0.50 2.14
CA LYS A 98 -24.38 1.09 2.37
C LYS A 98 -24.81 2.03 1.23
N ARG A 99 -23.86 2.67 0.55
CA ARG A 99 -24.11 3.51 -0.63
C ARG A 99 -24.10 2.73 -1.96
N GLY A 100 -23.85 1.42 -1.96
CA GLY A 100 -23.82 0.59 -3.17
C GLY A 100 -22.62 0.85 -4.07
N LEU A 101 -21.52 1.38 -3.53
CA LEU A 101 -20.35 1.84 -4.28
C LEU A 101 -19.17 0.86 -4.24
N ASP A 102 -19.35 -0.36 -3.72
CA ASP A 102 -18.26 -1.35 -3.54
C ASP A 102 -17.33 -1.51 -4.74
N SER A 103 -17.91 -1.65 -5.93
CA SER A 103 -17.15 -1.85 -7.17
C SER A 103 -16.30 -0.64 -7.59
N LYS A 104 -16.55 0.52 -7.00
CA LYS A 104 -15.86 1.79 -7.28
C LYS A 104 -14.70 2.06 -6.35
N PHE A 105 -14.49 1.24 -5.33
CA PHE A 105 -13.45 1.46 -4.33
C PHE A 105 -12.54 0.25 -4.14
N LYS A 106 -11.25 0.51 -3.91
CA LYS A 106 -10.31 -0.42 -3.32
C LYS A 106 -9.90 0.15 -1.97
N ILE A 107 -10.11 -0.61 -0.90
CA ILE A 107 -9.95 -0.12 0.48
C ILE A 107 -8.99 -1.07 1.19
N ASP A 108 -8.02 -0.52 1.92
CA ASP A 108 -7.05 -1.30 2.68
C ASP A 108 -6.52 -0.50 3.88
N SER A 109 -5.77 -1.16 4.76
CA SER A 109 -5.03 -0.51 5.83
C SER A 109 -3.59 -1.03 5.99
N ALA A 110 -2.72 -0.20 6.53
CA ALA A 110 -1.32 -0.53 6.79
C ALA A 110 -0.75 0.14 8.04
N GLY A 111 0.46 -0.26 8.41
CA GLY A 111 1.20 0.20 9.59
C GLY A 111 2.54 0.83 9.21
N THR A 112 2.96 1.88 9.90
CA THR A 112 4.31 2.46 9.70
C THR A 112 5.42 1.57 10.24
N ILE A 113 5.09 0.62 11.12
CA ILE A 113 5.98 -0.44 11.60
C ILE A 113 5.44 -1.83 11.24
N ASN A 114 6.30 -2.85 11.28
CA ASN A 114 5.96 -4.25 10.98
C ASN A 114 5.81 -5.13 12.23
N TYR A 115 5.83 -4.55 13.44
CA TYR A 115 5.84 -5.31 14.70
C TYR A 115 4.64 -6.25 14.88
N HIS A 116 3.49 -5.93 14.27
CA HIS A 116 2.28 -6.74 14.36
C HIS A 116 1.90 -7.44 13.05
N GLU A 117 2.78 -7.48 12.04
CA GLU A 117 2.47 -8.08 10.74
C GLU A 117 1.90 -9.50 10.88
N GLY A 118 0.77 -9.77 10.23
CA GLY A 118 0.04 -11.05 10.29
C GLY A 118 -0.98 -11.16 11.44
N ASN A 119 -1.01 -10.22 12.39
CA ASN A 119 -1.99 -10.25 13.48
C ASN A 119 -3.35 -9.73 13.06
N GLU A 120 -4.42 -10.24 13.68
CA GLU A 120 -5.75 -9.64 13.60
C GLU A 120 -5.78 -8.25 14.27
N ALA A 121 -6.76 -7.44 13.88
CA ALA A 121 -7.08 -6.21 14.60
C ALA A 121 -7.40 -6.46 16.09
N ASP A 122 -7.14 -5.44 16.91
CA ASP A 122 -7.31 -5.41 18.36
C ASP A 122 -8.73 -5.89 18.73
N PRO A 123 -8.85 -6.89 19.62
CA PRO A 123 -10.14 -7.49 19.95
C PRO A 123 -11.11 -6.49 20.58
N ARG A 124 -10.62 -5.46 21.30
CA ARG A 124 -11.46 -4.43 21.93
C ARG A 124 -12.02 -3.48 20.88
N MET A 125 -11.21 -3.11 19.88
CA MET A 125 -11.67 -2.30 18.76
C MET A 125 -12.70 -3.08 17.91
N ARG A 126 -12.41 -4.36 17.60
CA ARG A 126 -13.36 -5.24 16.91
C ARG A 126 -14.68 -5.37 17.67
N ALA A 127 -14.63 -5.53 19.00
CA ALA A 127 -15.82 -5.63 19.83
C ALA A 127 -16.62 -4.32 19.83
N ALA A 128 -15.96 -3.15 19.86
CA ALA A 128 -16.60 -1.86 19.77
C ALA A 128 -17.28 -1.63 18.42
N ALA A 129 -16.55 -1.84 17.31
CA ALA A 129 -17.08 -1.71 15.96
C ALA A 129 -18.25 -2.66 15.70
N LYS A 130 -18.16 -3.91 16.20
CA LYS A 130 -19.24 -4.90 16.05
C LYS A 130 -20.55 -4.46 16.72
N ARG A 131 -20.50 -3.72 17.83
CA ARG A 131 -21.71 -3.14 18.46
C ARG A 131 -22.44 -2.16 17.54
N ARG A 132 -21.71 -1.56 16.58
CA ARG A 132 -22.21 -0.64 15.56
C ARG A 132 -22.57 -1.33 14.24
N GLY A 133 -22.46 -2.67 14.18
CA GLY A 133 -22.69 -3.45 12.96
C GLY A 133 -21.50 -3.47 11.99
N ILE A 134 -20.35 -2.93 12.38
CA ILE A 134 -19.16 -2.81 11.53
C ILE A 134 -18.22 -4.00 11.79
N ALA A 135 -17.87 -4.72 10.72
CA ALA A 135 -16.91 -5.81 10.78
C ALA A 135 -15.49 -5.28 10.48
N ILE A 136 -14.56 -5.49 11.40
CA ILE A 136 -13.13 -5.25 11.19
C ILE A 136 -12.45 -6.61 10.99
N THR A 137 -12.04 -6.87 9.74
CA THR A 137 -11.42 -8.13 9.31
C THR A 137 -9.97 -7.97 8.86
N SER A 138 -9.39 -6.77 9.02
CA SER A 138 -8.03 -6.47 8.59
C SER A 138 -7.00 -7.36 9.29
N ILE A 139 -6.00 -7.77 8.51
CA ILE A 139 -4.79 -8.42 9.01
C ILE A 139 -3.66 -7.42 8.89
N SER A 140 -2.96 -7.19 10.00
CA SER A 140 -1.91 -6.19 10.09
C SER A 140 -0.82 -6.43 9.04
N ARG A 141 -0.42 -5.37 8.33
CA ARG A 141 0.70 -5.36 7.41
C ARG A 141 1.48 -4.03 7.47
N PRO A 142 2.79 -4.03 7.20
CA PRO A 142 3.53 -2.78 7.08
C PRO A 142 3.19 -2.06 5.77
N LEU A 143 3.39 -0.75 5.79
CA LEU A 143 3.45 0.10 4.60
C LEU A 143 4.61 -0.34 3.71
N ARG A 144 4.40 -0.34 2.40
CA ARG A 144 5.36 -0.78 1.39
C ARG A 144 5.52 0.29 0.30
N PRO A 145 6.64 0.31 -0.45
CA PRO A 145 6.82 1.23 -1.58
C PRO A 145 5.71 1.14 -2.63
N SER A 146 5.18 -0.07 -2.87
CA SER A 146 4.09 -0.31 -3.80
C SER A 146 2.80 0.41 -3.40
N ASP A 147 2.59 0.70 -2.11
CA ASP A 147 1.38 1.41 -1.66
C ASP A 147 1.28 2.81 -2.28
N PHE A 148 2.40 3.49 -2.50
CA PHE A 148 2.43 4.80 -3.17
C PHE A 148 2.06 4.74 -4.67
N LYS A 149 2.20 3.57 -5.28
CA LYS A 149 1.82 3.30 -6.68
C LYS A 149 0.36 2.88 -6.78
N ASP A 150 -0.08 2.05 -5.84
CA ASP A 150 -1.35 1.36 -5.90
C ASP A 150 -2.52 2.19 -5.40
N PHE A 151 -2.28 3.10 -4.44
CA PHE A 151 -3.31 3.92 -3.82
C PHE A 151 -3.32 5.35 -4.35
N ASP A 152 -4.53 5.88 -4.46
CA ASP A 152 -4.81 7.24 -4.93
C ASP A 152 -4.83 8.21 -3.74
N LEU A 153 -5.15 7.72 -2.53
CA LEU A 153 -5.17 8.48 -1.29
C LEU A 153 -4.62 7.65 -0.11
N ILE A 154 -3.74 8.25 0.69
CA ILE A 154 -3.14 7.64 1.88
C ILE A 154 -3.47 8.50 3.10
N LEU A 155 -4.18 7.95 4.07
CA LEU A 155 -4.71 8.67 5.23
C LEU A 155 -4.01 8.26 6.52
N ALA A 156 -3.19 9.17 7.05
CA ALA A 156 -2.51 9.03 8.32
C ALA A 156 -3.45 9.33 9.50
N MET A 157 -3.42 8.49 10.53
CA MET A 157 -4.27 8.67 11.72
C MET A 157 -3.82 9.84 12.63
N ASP A 158 -2.53 10.15 12.65
CA ASP A 158 -1.94 11.26 13.41
C ASP A 158 -0.73 11.87 12.65
N GLU A 159 -0.20 13.01 13.11
CA GLU A 159 0.93 13.70 12.47
C GLU A 159 2.21 12.87 12.50
N ARG A 160 2.39 12.03 13.53
CA ARG A 160 3.54 11.14 13.62
C ARG A 160 3.49 10.08 12.52
N ASN A 161 2.32 9.49 12.27
CA ASN A 161 2.12 8.55 11.18
C ASN A 161 2.36 9.24 9.83
N LYS A 162 1.88 10.48 9.65
CA LYS A 162 2.15 11.25 8.43
C LYS A 162 3.65 11.48 8.23
N SER A 163 4.36 11.90 9.29
CA SER A 163 5.81 12.09 9.25
C SER A 163 6.55 10.79 8.92
N ASP A 164 6.15 9.67 9.54
CA ASP A 164 6.74 8.35 9.28
C ASP A 164 6.54 7.89 7.83
N ILE A 165 5.33 8.10 7.26
CA ILE A 165 4.99 7.78 5.86
C ILE A 165 5.86 8.60 4.91
N LEU A 166 5.96 9.92 5.11
CA LEU A 166 6.76 10.81 4.26
C LEU A 166 8.26 10.50 4.39
N GLY A 167 8.75 10.20 5.59
CA GLY A 167 10.12 9.76 5.78
C GLY A 167 10.40 8.40 5.11
N ALA A 168 9.43 7.48 5.09
CA ALA A 168 9.55 6.23 4.35
C ALA A 168 9.62 6.47 2.84
N LEU A 169 8.77 7.36 2.32
CA LEU A 169 8.77 7.80 0.93
C LEU A 169 10.14 8.36 0.52
N GLU A 170 10.68 9.30 1.30
CA GLU A 170 12.01 9.90 1.06
C GLU A 170 13.12 8.83 0.99
N ARG A 171 13.06 7.82 1.85
CA ARG A 171 14.03 6.70 1.80
C ARG A 171 13.82 5.77 0.60
N TRP A 172 12.60 5.65 0.08
CA TRP A 172 12.27 4.72 -1.01
C TRP A 172 12.48 5.33 -2.40
N VAL A 173 12.30 6.65 -2.58
CA VAL A 173 12.55 7.31 -3.88
C VAL A 173 14.00 7.13 -4.38
N HIS A 174 14.95 6.91 -3.46
CA HIS A 174 16.35 6.62 -3.82
C HIS A 174 16.61 5.15 -4.16
N ARG A 175 15.65 4.25 -3.93
CA ARG A 175 15.80 2.79 -4.11
C ARG A 175 15.01 2.26 -5.30
N GLU A 176 13.85 2.82 -5.58
CA GLU A 176 13.02 2.45 -6.74
C GLU A 176 12.20 3.63 -7.26
N PRO A 177 11.78 3.60 -8.55
CA PRO A 177 10.89 4.64 -9.09
C PRO A 177 9.55 4.64 -8.37
N LEU A 178 9.19 5.80 -7.80
CA LEU A 178 7.89 6.09 -7.20
C LEU A 178 7.21 7.24 -7.95
N PRO A 179 5.87 7.35 -7.89
CA PRO A 179 5.14 8.45 -8.54
C PRO A 179 5.61 9.81 -8.04
N ALA A 180 5.70 10.79 -8.94
CA ALA A 180 6.12 12.15 -8.59
C ALA A 180 5.16 12.84 -7.62
N ASP A 181 3.88 12.45 -7.66
CA ASP A 181 2.79 12.94 -6.82
C ASP A 181 2.61 12.14 -5.51
N ALA A 182 3.54 11.24 -5.16
CA ALA A 182 3.36 10.31 -4.05
C ALA A 182 3.20 11.00 -2.69
N ALA A 183 3.82 12.17 -2.50
CA ALA A 183 3.73 12.91 -1.25
C ALA A 183 2.37 13.62 -1.12
N GLU A 184 1.83 14.12 -2.22
CA GLU A 184 0.55 14.83 -2.31
C GLU A 184 -0.65 13.94 -1.99
N LYS A 185 -0.49 12.62 -2.16
CA LYS A 185 -1.49 11.61 -1.77
C LYS A 185 -1.63 11.44 -0.26
N VAL A 186 -0.67 11.92 0.54
CA VAL A 186 -0.65 11.70 1.98
C VAL A 186 -1.37 12.83 2.72
N ARG A 187 -2.48 12.51 3.39
CA ARG A 187 -3.28 13.46 4.16
C ARG A 187 -3.56 12.92 5.57
N LEU A 188 -4.03 13.77 6.47
CA LEU A 188 -4.49 13.34 7.80
C LEU A 188 -5.94 12.88 7.70
N MET A 189 -6.30 11.83 8.45
CA MET A 189 -7.69 11.38 8.55
C MET A 189 -8.60 12.51 9.03
N CYS A 190 -8.17 13.25 10.07
CA CYS A 190 -8.96 14.31 10.65
C CYS A 190 -9.14 15.55 9.76
N SER A 191 -8.44 15.66 8.62
CA SER A 191 -8.76 16.74 7.66
C SER A 191 -10.15 16.58 7.03
N TYR A 192 -10.77 15.42 7.22
CA TYR A 192 -12.13 15.13 6.77
C TYR A 192 -13.18 15.21 7.90
N CYS A 193 -12.78 15.39 9.16
CA CYS A 193 -13.73 15.60 10.27
C CYS A 193 -14.56 16.88 10.03
N LYS A 194 -15.87 16.81 10.27
CA LYS A 194 -16.80 17.93 10.19
C LYS A 194 -17.43 18.27 11.55
N LYS A 195 -17.60 17.26 12.41
CA LYS A 195 -18.24 17.36 13.73
C LYS A 195 -17.23 17.32 14.87
N HIS A 196 -16.01 16.89 14.60
CA HIS A 196 -14.90 16.83 15.55
C HIS A 196 -13.84 17.89 15.24
N GLU A 197 -13.38 18.60 16.27
CA GLU A 197 -12.34 19.65 16.14
C GLU A 197 -10.92 19.10 16.30
N GLU A 198 -10.78 17.85 16.76
CA GLU A 198 -9.48 17.22 16.93
C GLU A 198 -8.73 17.06 15.60
N THR A 199 -7.43 17.38 15.62
CA THR A 199 -6.55 17.31 14.44
C THR A 199 -5.96 15.91 14.19
N GLU A 200 -6.12 14.99 15.15
CA GLU A 200 -5.56 13.63 15.10
C GLU A 200 -6.53 12.62 15.70
N VAL A 201 -6.53 11.40 15.18
CA VAL A 201 -7.28 10.28 15.77
C VAL A 201 -6.49 9.77 16.98
N PRO A 202 -7.01 9.92 18.20
CA PRO A 202 -6.26 9.63 19.42
C PRO A 202 -5.97 8.13 19.53
N ASP A 203 -4.84 7.79 20.15
CA ASP A 203 -4.55 6.40 20.47
C ASP A 203 -5.50 5.90 21.59
N PRO A 204 -6.34 4.87 21.35
CA PRO A 204 -7.42 4.51 22.26
C PRO A 204 -6.93 3.84 23.55
N TYR A 205 -5.65 3.43 23.62
CA TYR A 205 -5.12 2.67 24.76
C TYR A 205 -5.14 3.45 26.08
N TYR A 206 -5.09 4.78 26.04
CA TYR A 206 -5.08 5.63 27.23
C TYR A 206 -6.47 5.96 27.78
N GLY A 207 -7.56 5.67 27.03
CA GLY A 207 -8.93 6.06 27.36
C GLY A 207 -9.83 4.94 27.89
N GLY A 208 -9.29 3.75 28.14
CA GLY A 208 -10.09 2.58 28.50
C GLY A 208 -11.13 2.23 27.43
N ALA A 209 -12.28 1.68 27.81
CA ALA A 209 -13.34 1.30 26.86
C ALA A 209 -13.90 2.49 26.07
N GLN A 210 -13.99 3.68 26.68
CA GLN A 210 -14.50 4.89 26.04
C GLN A 210 -13.54 5.43 24.97
N GLY A 211 -12.24 5.16 25.09
CA GLY A 211 -11.26 5.53 24.07
C GLY A 211 -11.55 4.89 22.71
N PHE A 212 -12.02 3.64 22.68
CA PHE A 212 -12.38 2.95 21.43
C PHE A 212 -13.64 3.54 20.80
N GLU A 213 -14.65 3.88 21.61
CA GLU A 213 -15.87 4.53 21.12
C GLU A 213 -15.58 5.91 20.55
N LYS A 214 -14.76 6.72 21.24
CA LYS A 214 -14.34 8.04 20.74
C LYS A 214 -13.64 7.93 19.38
N VAL A 215 -12.75 6.96 19.22
CA VAL A 215 -12.08 6.73 17.92
C VAL A 215 -13.09 6.38 16.83
N LEU A 216 -14.07 5.52 17.12
CA LEU A 216 -15.10 5.16 16.14
C LEU A 216 -16.00 6.35 15.78
N ASP A 217 -16.38 7.20 16.75
CA ASP A 217 -17.17 8.41 16.49
C ASP A 217 -16.45 9.35 15.52
N MET A 218 -15.15 9.59 15.76
CA MET A 218 -14.33 10.42 14.89
C MET A 218 -14.17 9.81 13.49
N LEU A 219 -13.98 8.49 13.42
CA LEU A 219 -13.82 7.80 12.14
C LEU A 219 -15.12 7.77 11.34
N GLU A 220 -16.28 7.64 11.97
CA GLU A 220 -17.58 7.72 11.29
C GLU A 220 -17.82 9.11 10.70
N ASP A 221 -17.52 10.17 11.46
CA ASP A 221 -17.60 11.55 10.97
C ASP A 221 -16.66 11.79 9.78
N ALA A 222 -15.39 11.43 9.93
CA ALA A 222 -14.38 11.66 8.90
C ALA A 222 -14.61 10.80 7.66
N CYS A 223 -15.00 9.53 7.80
CA CYS A 223 -15.24 8.63 6.67
C CYS A 223 -16.48 9.02 5.85
N ASP A 224 -17.54 9.54 6.49
CA ASP A 224 -18.73 10.00 5.79
C ASP A 224 -18.42 11.22 4.90
N SER A 225 -17.73 12.20 5.47
CA SER A 225 -17.22 13.39 4.77
C SER A 225 -16.21 13.04 3.66
N LEU A 226 -15.30 12.10 3.93
CA LEU A 226 -14.35 11.56 2.95
C LEU A 226 -15.07 10.94 1.75
N LEU A 227 -16.07 10.09 1.99
CA LEU A 227 -16.82 9.44 0.93
C LEU A 227 -17.57 10.45 0.05
N GLU A 228 -18.17 11.48 0.66
CA GLU A 228 -18.81 12.58 -0.06
C GLU A 228 -17.81 13.35 -0.95
N SER A 229 -16.65 13.70 -0.42
CA SER A 229 -15.59 14.39 -1.16
C SER A 229 -15.12 13.56 -2.36
N ILE A 230 -14.83 12.27 -2.17
CA ILE A 230 -14.38 11.40 -3.26
C ILE A 230 -15.48 11.24 -4.32
N VAL A 231 -16.73 10.97 -3.92
CA VAL A 231 -17.84 10.79 -4.88
C VAL A 231 -18.04 12.07 -5.72
N THR A 232 -17.90 13.23 -5.10
CA THR A 232 -18.03 14.53 -5.78
C THR A 232 -16.86 14.79 -6.73
N GLU A 233 -15.63 14.60 -6.26
CA GLU A 233 -14.41 14.86 -7.05
C GLU A 233 -14.25 13.88 -8.23
N GLN A 234 -14.66 12.62 -8.04
CA GLN A 234 -14.54 11.55 -9.03
C GLN A 234 -15.81 11.35 -9.88
N ASN A 235 -16.86 12.15 -9.66
CA ASN A 235 -18.16 12.03 -10.33
C ASN A 235 -18.78 10.62 -10.26
N LEU A 236 -18.59 9.89 -9.15
CA LEU A 236 -19.02 8.49 -9.00
C LEU A 236 -20.53 8.31 -8.78
N GLY A 237 -21.30 9.40 -8.72
CA GLY A 237 -22.73 9.41 -8.42
C GLY A 237 -23.67 9.46 -9.63
N SER A 238 -23.17 9.17 -10.84
CA SER A 238 -23.97 9.19 -12.09
C SER A 238 -24.38 7.79 -12.54
#